data_AF-A0AA37QD23-F1
#
_entry.id   AF-A0AA37QD23-F1
#
_cell.length_a   1.000
_cell.length_b   1.000
_cell.length_c   1.000
_cell.angle_alpha   90.00
_cell.angle_beta   90.00
_cell.angle_gamma   90.00
#
_symmetry.space_group_name_H-M   'P 1'
#
loop_
_entity.id
_entity.type
_entity.pdbx_description
1 polymer ?
#
loop_
_entity_poly.entity_id
_entity_poly.type
_entity_poly.pdbx_seq_one_letter_code
_entity_poly.pdbx_strand_id
1 'polypeptide(L)'
;MPSEVHPSPAPGPRPTRRARLAVACLAAVWGVLCLWQMERATKGRPADFDVVWNGARVMLEGRNPYAAICHGCEIEWNDHLYYPGTALVAVAPLTVVPLPIARMIWVGGAAALLCFGLTRDGWHRLPLFLSTPFFNAAGGGQWSVLLTAAVLFPTLSLLAAMKPTLGTAIFLASPTQRAQLIAIGGGVAVLLASLAVRPTWPMEWLAVIGDTPHYSAPVSHLAVGGPLVLLALLRWRRPEARLLTGLACVPQSTLVYEGLYLLLVPRTLRGVTLMAIASFGASWLQDRIAERATDTVSLQWTAGNVLVLFFYLPALVLVLRRPNEGEVPRWLDVLVTRATGWLGRRRAAGRAPRGRAYDDA
;
A
#
# COMPACT_ATOMS: atom_id res chain seq x y z
N MET A 1 23.22 32.59 9.80
CA MET A 1 23.38 31.84 11.06
C MET A 1 23.44 30.35 10.73
N PRO A 2 24.50 29.63 11.11
CA PRO A 2 24.55 28.19 10.93
C PRO A 2 23.48 27.56 11.81
N SER A 3 22.55 26.82 11.21
CA SER A 3 21.55 26.04 11.95
C SER A 3 22.29 25.02 12.82
N GLU A 4 22.19 25.16 14.15
CA GLU A 4 22.60 24.12 15.07
C GLU A 4 21.88 22.82 14.70
N VAL A 5 22.64 21.89 14.12
CA VAL A 5 22.17 20.54 13.86
C VAL A 5 22.11 19.88 15.23
N HIS A 6 20.94 19.95 15.89
CA HIS A 6 20.73 19.17 17.11
C HIS A 6 21.04 17.70 16.78
N PRO A 7 22.03 17.09 17.46
CA PRO A 7 22.36 15.69 17.24
C PRO A 7 21.09 14.87 17.46
N SER A 8 20.75 14.04 16.48
CA SER A 8 19.62 13.12 16.64
C SER A 8 19.85 12.30 17.91
N PRO A 9 18.88 12.22 18.82
CA PRO A 9 19.05 11.49 20.07
C PRO A 9 19.56 10.08 19.78
N ALA A 10 20.54 9.64 20.56
CA ALA A 10 21.13 8.32 20.41
C ALA A 10 20.02 7.26 20.33
N PRO A 11 20.05 6.36 19.32
CA PRO A 11 19.00 5.36 19.17
C PRO A 11 18.92 4.53 20.46
N GLY A 12 17.74 4.50 21.08
CA GLY A 12 17.50 3.67 22.26
C GLY A 12 17.83 2.20 22.00
N PRO A 13 18.00 1.38 23.06
CA PRO A 13 18.37 -0.02 22.93
C PRO A 13 17.40 -0.75 22.00
N ARG A 14 17.96 -1.50 21.03
CA ARG A 14 17.17 -2.30 20.09
C ARG A 14 16.34 -3.33 20.86
N PRO A 15 15.03 -3.46 20.59
CA PRO A 15 14.19 -4.45 21.24
C PRO A 15 14.71 -5.89 21.03
N THR A 16 14.68 -6.70 22.08
CA THR A 16 15.02 -8.12 21.96
C THR A 16 13.99 -8.86 21.11
N ARG A 17 14.38 -9.98 20.48
CA ARG A 17 13.45 -10.79 19.66
C ARG A 17 12.25 -11.29 20.49
N ARG A 18 12.46 -11.65 21.76
CA ARG A 18 11.39 -12.10 22.67
C ARG A 18 10.38 -10.98 22.95
N ALA A 19 10.85 -9.77 23.26
CA ALA A 19 9.97 -8.63 23.47
C ALA A 19 9.17 -8.30 22.20
N ARG A 20 9.80 -8.33 21.03
CA ARG A 20 9.13 -8.10 19.75
C ARG A 20 8.05 -9.14 19.45
N LEU A 21 8.32 -10.43 19.73
CA LEU A 21 7.33 -11.50 19.59
C LEU A 21 6.14 -11.30 20.54
N ALA A 22 6.40 -10.97 21.81
CA ALA A 22 5.35 -10.71 22.78
C ALA A 22 4.42 -9.56 22.32
N VAL A 23 5.00 -8.44 21.88
CA VAL A 23 4.23 -7.29 21.39
C VAL A 23 3.54 -7.60 20.05
N ALA A 24 4.12 -8.46 19.21
CA ALA A 24 3.44 -8.95 18.02
C ALA A 24 2.21 -9.80 18.35
N CYS A 25 2.26 -10.65 19.38
CA CYS A 25 1.08 -11.38 19.87
C CYS A 25 0.00 -10.42 20.40
N LEU A 26 0.38 -9.37 21.13
CA LEU A 26 -0.57 -8.34 21.56
C LEU A 26 -1.22 -7.60 20.38
N ALA A 27 -0.44 -7.30 19.34
CA ALA A 27 -0.96 -6.71 18.11
C ALA A 27 -1.90 -7.66 17.36
N ALA A 28 -1.64 -8.97 17.38
CA ALA A 28 -2.53 -9.98 16.83
C ALA A 28 -3.89 -9.95 17.52
N VAL A 29 -3.88 -9.97 18.87
CA VAL A 29 -5.09 -9.88 19.69
C VAL A 29 -5.82 -8.57 19.41
N TRP A 30 -5.10 -7.45 19.35
CA TRP A 30 -5.69 -6.15 19.03
C TRP A 30 -6.37 -6.14 17.65
N GLY A 31 -5.73 -6.69 16.62
CA GLY A 31 -6.33 -6.81 15.30
C GLY A 31 -7.63 -7.63 15.31
N VAL A 32 -7.64 -8.77 16.02
CA VAL A 32 -8.84 -9.60 16.18
C VAL A 32 -9.95 -8.87 16.96
N LEU A 33 -9.60 -8.06 17.96
CA LEU A 33 -10.57 -7.22 18.67
C LEU A 33 -11.17 -6.14 17.76
N CYS A 34 -10.36 -5.51 16.89
CA CYS A 34 -10.87 -4.57 15.87
C CYS A 34 -11.84 -5.25 14.91
N LEU A 35 -11.51 -6.44 14.41
CA LEU A 35 -12.40 -7.28 13.58
C LEU A 35 -13.72 -7.55 14.28
N TRP A 36 -13.68 -8.06 15.51
CA TRP A 36 -14.87 -8.38 16.28
C TRP A 36 -15.75 -7.15 16.57
N GLN A 37 -15.12 -6.02 16.90
CA GLN A 37 -15.84 -4.77 17.13
C GLN A 37 -16.53 -4.27 15.86
N MET A 38 -15.84 -4.35 14.71
CA MET A 38 -16.40 -3.96 13.42
C MET A 38 -17.57 -4.89 13.03
N GLU A 39 -17.42 -6.20 13.18
CA GLU A 39 -18.47 -7.17 12.90
C GLU A 39 -19.74 -6.91 13.72
N ARG A 40 -19.58 -6.54 14.99
CA ARG A 40 -20.69 -6.09 15.85
C ARG A 40 -21.33 -4.80 15.34
N ALA A 41 -20.52 -3.81 14.98
CA ALA A 41 -21.00 -2.52 14.51
C ALA A 41 -21.74 -2.63 13.16
N THR A 42 -21.29 -3.53 12.27
CA THR A 42 -21.88 -3.73 10.95
C THR A 42 -22.97 -4.79 10.93
N LYS A 43 -23.37 -5.33 12.08
CA LYS A 43 -24.37 -6.42 12.21
C LYS A 43 -24.01 -7.64 11.36
N GLY A 44 -22.73 -7.98 11.30
CA GLY A 44 -22.24 -9.16 10.57
C GLY A 44 -22.15 -8.98 9.05
N ARG A 45 -22.15 -7.74 8.52
CA ARG A 45 -21.84 -7.53 7.09
C ARG A 45 -20.50 -8.17 6.74
N PRO A 46 -20.37 -8.81 5.57
CA PRO A 46 -19.15 -9.52 5.24
C PRO A 46 -17.96 -8.55 5.13
N ALA A 47 -16.80 -9.03 5.58
CA ALA A 47 -15.53 -8.34 5.46
C ALA A 47 -14.95 -8.53 4.05
N ASP A 48 -14.02 -7.66 3.66
CA ASP A 48 -13.34 -7.74 2.37
C ASP A 48 -12.61 -9.09 2.17
N PHE A 49 -12.06 -9.65 3.25
CA PHE A 49 -11.47 -10.99 3.26
C PHE A 49 -12.47 -12.09 2.86
N ASP A 50 -13.75 -11.96 3.22
CA ASP A 50 -14.76 -13.00 3.00
C ASP A 50 -15.01 -13.21 1.52
N VAL A 51 -14.98 -12.11 0.76
CA VAL A 51 -15.16 -12.10 -0.69
C VAL A 51 -14.07 -12.94 -1.36
N VAL A 52 -12.82 -12.75 -0.93
CA VAL A 52 -11.67 -13.50 -1.45
C VAL A 52 -11.71 -14.96 -0.98
N TRP A 53 -12.11 -15.21 0.27
CA TRP A 53 -12.24 -16.55 0.81
C TRP A 53 -13.32 -17.37 0.08
N ASN A 54 -14.49 -16.77 -0.14
CA ASN A 54 -15.57 -17.38 -0.91
C ASN A 54 -15.15 -17.56 -2.37
N GLY A 55 -14.51 -16.56 -2.99
CA GLY A 55 -14.00 -16.65 -4.36
C GLY A 55 -12.98 -17.78 -4.53
N ALA A 56 -12.10 -17.98 -3.54
CA ALA A 56 -11.16 -19.08 -3.52
C ALA A 56 -11.88 -20.44 -3.47
N ARG A 57 -12.92 -20.59 -2.65
CA ARG A 57 -13.73 -21.82 -2.61
C ARG A 57 -14.44 -22.11 -3.93
N VAL A 58 -15.14 -21.12 -4.48
CA VAL A 58 -15.83 -21.25 -5.77
C VAL A 58 -14.84 -21.64 -6.87
N MET A 59 -13.66 -21.03 -6.89
CA MET A 59 -12.59 -21.36 -7.84
C MET A 59 -12.07 -22.80 -7.66
N LEU A 60 -11.86 -23.25 -6.41
CA LEU A 60 -11.42 -24.62 -6.11
C LEU A 60 -12.47 -25.69 -6.46
N GLU A 61 -13.75 -25.32 -6.45
CA GLU A 61 -14.86 -26.16 -6.93
C GLU A 61 -14.96 -26.20 -8.47
N GLY A 62 -14.02 -25.58 -9.20
CA GLY A 62 -14.00 -25.51 -10.66
C GLY A 62 -14.99 -24.49 -11.25
N ARG A 63 -15.70 -23.74 -10.41
CA ARG A 63 -16.69 -22.74 -10.83
C ARG A 63 -16.04 -21.38 -11.11
N ASN A 64 -16.79 -20.49 -11.77
CA ASN A 64 -16.34 -19.12 -12.06
C ASN A 64 -16.63 -18.20 -10.86
N PRO A 65 -15.63 -17.75 -10.09
CA PRO A 65 -15.86 -16.89 -8.94
C PRO A 65 -16.35 -15.49 -9.32
N TYR A 66 -16.02 -15.00 -10.51
CA TYR A 66 -16.45 -13.68 -11.01
C TYR A 66 -17.92 -13.63 -11.43
N ALA A 67 -18.51 -14.80 -11.73
CA ALA A 67 -19.94 -14.93 -12.02
C ALA A 67 -20.75 -15.32 -10.78
N ALA A 68 -20.12 -15.88 -9.74
CA ALA A 68 -20.80 -16.33 -8.53
C ALA A 68 -20.88 -15.26 -7.43
N ILE A 69 -19.98 -14.27 -7.45
CA ILE A 69 -19.87 -13.22 -6.43
C ILE A 69 -20.11 -11.86 -7.08
N CYS A 70 -21.31 -11.34 -6.89
CA CYS A 70 -21.75 -10.04 -7.37
C CYS A 70 -23.02 -9.60 -6.63
N HIS A 71 -23.51 -8.40 -6.93
CA HIS A 71 -24.84 -7.96 -6.50
C HIS A 71 -25.93 -8.77 -7.21
N GLY A 72 -26.79 -9.46 -6.45
CA GLY A 72 -27.84 -10.33 -6.99
C GLY A 72 -27.34 -11.69 -7.49
N CYS A 73 -26.08 -12.05 -7.22
CA CYS A 73 -25.52 -13.37 -7.52
C CYS A 73 -25.80 -14.40 -6.41
N GLU A 74 -25.35 -15.64 -6.61
CA GLU A 74 -25.41 -16.73 -5.61
C GLU A 74 -24.79 -16.32 -4.26
N ILE A 75 -23.64 -15.65 -4.31
CA ILE A 75 -22.95 -15.11 -3.13
C ILE A 75 -23.08 -13.59 -3.19
N GLU A 76 -24.02 -13.07 -2.40
CA GLU A 76 -24.32 -11.64 -2.36
C GLU A 76 -23.12 -10.82 -1.89
N TRP A 77 -22.71 -9.88 -2.73
CA TRP A 77 -21.73 -8.85 -2.41
C TRP A 77 -22.20 -7.53 -3.03
N ASN A 78 -21.94 -6.40 -2.37
CA ASN A 78 -22.45 -5.10 -2.84
C ASN A 78 -21.90 -4.71 -4.22
N ASP A 79 -20.76 -5.26 -4.60
CA ASP A 79 -20.07 -5.01 -5.87
C ASP A 79 -19.67 -6.35 -6.51
N HIS A 80 -18.84 -6.31 -7.56
CA HIS A 80 -18.23 -7.50 -8.11
C HIS A 80 -16.96 -7.94 -7.36
N LEU A 81 -16.52 -9.18 -7.60
CA LEU A 81 -15.20 -9.65 -7.17
C LEU A 81 -14.08 -8.94 -7.96
N TYR A 82 -13.51 -7.87 -7.41
CA TYR A 82 -12.41 -7.12 -8.03
C TYR A 82 -11.03 -7.75 -7.83
N TYR A 83 -10.92 -8.79 -7.03
CA TYR A 83 -9.65 -9.44 -6.76
C TYR A 83 -9.23 -10.39 -7.90
N PRO A 84 -7.96 -10.34 -8.35
CA PRO A 84 -7.46 -11.27 -9.36
C PRO A 84 -7.36 -12.70 -8.81
N GLY A 85 -7.30 -13.69 -9.70
CA GLY A 85 -7.20 -15.11 -9.32
C GLY A 85 -5.96 -15.43 -8.48
N THR A 86 -4.90 -14.64 -8.60
CA THR A 86 -3.71 -14.71 -7.73
C THR A 86 -4.04 -14.46 -6.26
N ALA A 87 -4.98 -13.58 -5.94
CA ALA A 87 -5.44 -13.34 -4.58
C ALA A 87 -6.24 -14.53 -4.04
N LEU A 88 -7.07 -15.15 -4.89
CA LEU A 88 -7.87 -16.32 -4.53
C LEU A 88 -6.98 -17.52 -4.19
N VAL A 89 -5.98 -17.80 -5.03
CA VAL A 89 -5.00 -18.86 -4.76
C VAL A 89 -4.19 -18.58 -3.49
N ALA A 90 -3.88 -17.33 -3.20
CA ALA A 90 -3.18 -16.97 -1.98
C ALA A 90 -3.97 -17.27 -0.71
N VAL A 91 -5.30 -17.09 -0.77
CA VAL A 91 -6.22 -17.33 0.34
C VAL A 91 -6.70 -18.78 0.39
N ALA A 92 -6.56 -19.55 -0.69
CA ALA A 92 -6.97 -20.96 -0.78
C ALA A 92 -6.53 -21.82 0.43
N PRO A 93 -5.31 -21.72 0.99
CA PRO A 93 -4.95 -22.50 2.17
C PRO A 93 -5.80 -22.21 3.41
N LEU A 94 -6.41 -21.03 3.52
CA LEU A 94 -7.29 -20.64 4.63
C LEU A 94 -8.74 -21.11 4.43
N THR A 95 -9.09 -21.69 3.29
CA THR A 95 -10.45 -22.24 3.04
C THR A 95 -10.68 -23.59 3.71
N VAL A 96 -9.61 -24.23 4.20
CA VAL A 96 -9.67 -25.51 4.93
C VAL A 96 -10.24 -25.38 6.34
N VAL A 97 -10.30 -24.16 6.87
CA VAL A 97 -10.88 -23.87 8.19
C VAL A 97 -12.16 -23.03 8.05
N PRO A 98 -13.08 -23.07 9.03
CA PRO A 98 -14.28 -22.23 9.03
C PRO A 98 -13.94 -20.74 8.89
N LEU A 99 -14.77 -20.00 8.15
CA LEU A 99 -14.56 -18.58 7.84
C LEU A 99 -14.23 -17.70 9.07
N PRO A 100 -14.91 -17.83 10.25
CA PRO A 100 -14.54 -17.03 11.42
C PRO A 100 -13.09 -17.26 11.88
N ILE A 101 -12.62 -18.50 11.83
CA ILE A 101 -11.24 -18.86 12.19
C ILE A 101 -10.28 -18.31 11.12
N ALA A 102 -10.62 -18.45 9.84
CA ALA A 102 -9.84 -17.91 8.74
C ALA A 102 -9.66 -16.38 8.87
N ARG A 103 -10.72 -15.63 9.20
CA ARG A 103 -10.67 -14.18 9.45
C ARG A 103 -9.72 -13.84 10.61
N MET A 104 -9.80 -14.56 11.73
CA MET A 104 -8.93 -14.34 12.89
C MET A 104 -7.46 -14.59 12.55
N ILE A 105 -7.16 -15.68 11.82
CA ILE A 105 -5.81 -15.99 11.34
C ILE A 105 -5.31 -14.90 10.40
N TRP A 106 -6.14 -14.47 9.45
CA TRP A 106 -5.80 -13.44 8.48
C TRP A 106 -5.46 -12.10 9.15
N VAL A 107 -6.38 -11.57 9.94
CA VAL A 107 -6.22 -10.25 10.58
C VAL A 107 -5.16 -10.30 11.68
N GLY A 108 -5.23 -11.30 12.57
CA GLY A 108 -4.27 -11.46 13.66
C GLY A 108 -2.85 -11.72 13.15
N GLY A 109 -2.70 -12.57 12.13
CA GLY A 109 -1.42 -12.86 11.49
C GLY A 109 -0.83 -11.63 10.79
N ALA A 110 -1.63 -10.89 10.03
CA ALA A 110 -1.20 -9.65 9.38
C ALA A 110 -0.75 -8.60 10.41
N ALA A 111 -1.51 -8.38 11.49
CA ALA A 111 -1.16 -7.45 12.55
C ALA A 111 0.10 -7.87 13.31
N ALA A 112 0.26 -9.16 13.61
CA ALA A 112 1.46 -9.71 14.24
C ALA A 112 2.71 -9.49 13.37
N LEU A 113 2.63 -9.82 12.07
CA LEU A 113 3.72 -9.62 11.12
C LEU A 113 4.10 -8.14 11.03
N LEU A 114 3.11 -7.26 10.86
CA LEU A 114 3.33 -5.82 10.82
C LEU A 114 4.04 -5.33 12.09
N CYS A 115 3.56 -5.72 13.27
CA CYS A 115 4.13 -5.32 14.55
C CYS A 115 5.57 -5.82 14.72
N PHE A 116 5.80 -7.10 14.39
CA PHE A 116 7.12 -7.70 14.45
C PHE A 116 8.10 -6.96 13.53
N GLY A 117 7.66 -6.56 12.33
CA GLY A 117 8.47 -5.77 11.39
C GLY A 117 8.76 -4.37 11.92
N LEU A 118 7.75 -3.64 12.37
CA LEU A 118 7.86 -2.25 12.85
C LEU A 118 8.77 -2.11 14.07
N THR A 119 8.80 -3.12 14.93
CA THR A 119 9.57 -3.12 16.18
C THR A 119 11.04 -3.50 16.01
N ARG A 120 11.50 -3.77 14.78
CA ARG A 120 12.90 -4.12 14.49
C ARG A 120 13.89 -3.04 14.96
N ASP A 121 13.56 -1.78 14.75
CA ASP A 121 14.44 -0.64 15.01
C ASP A 121 14.00 0.20 16.23
N GLY A 122 12.99 -0.27 16.98
CA GLY A 122 12.48 0.39 18.19
C GLY A 122 10.95 0.43 18.27
N TRP A 123 10.42 1.01 19.34
CA TRP A 123 8.98 1.03 19.64
C TRP A 123 8.22 2.23 19.06
N HIS A 124 8.93 3.18 18.44
CA HIS A 124 8.39 4.48 18.05
C HIS A 124 7.27 4.42 17.00
N ARG A 125 7.08 3.29 16.30
CA ARG A 125 6.02 3.11 15.29
C ARG A 125 4.76 2.45 15.82
N LEU A 126 4.75 2.00 17.08
CA LEU A 126 3.56 1.36 17.67
C LEU A 126 2.28 2.21 17.66
N PRO A 127 2.32 3.57 17.72
CA PRO A 127 1.09 4.36 17.60
C PRO A 127 0.32 4.15 16.29
N LEU A 128 0.95 3.58 15.26
CA LEU A 128 0.26 3.15 14.03
C LEU A 128 -0.93 2.23 14.33
N PHE A 129 -0.82 1.33 15.32
CA PHE A 129 -1.89 0.42 15.72
C PHE A 129 -3.10 1.11 16.36
N LEU A 130 -2.94 2.36 16.82
CA LEU A 130 -4.00 3.18 17.39
C LEU A 130 -4.64 4.12 16.37
N SER A 131 -4.22 4.06 15.10
CA SER A 131 -4.75 4.90 14.04
C SER A 131 -6.05 4.35 13.47
N THR A 132 -6.88 5.22 12.90
CA THR A 132 -8.13 4.81 12.24
C THR A 132 -7.88 3.97 10.97
N PRO A 133 -6.81 4.14 10.15
CA PRO A 133 -6.51 3.23 9.07
C PRO A 133 -6.26 1.81 9.55
N PHE A 134 -5.52 1.63 10.66
CA PHE A 134 -5.30 0.29 11.21
C PHE A 134 -6.62 -0.31 11.70
N PHE A 135 -7.40 0.44 12.47
CA PHE A 135 -8.69 -0.03 12.99
C PHE A 135 -9.64 -0.45 11.85
N ASN A 136 -9.79 0.39 10.82
CA ASN A 136 -10.64 0.09 9.67
C ASN A 136 -10.09 -1.06 8.82
N ALA A 137 -8.76 -1.12 8.61
CA ALA A 137 -8.16 -2.19 7.84
C ALA A 137 -8.30 -3.55 8.54
N ALA A 138 -7.96 -3.63 9.83
CA ALA A 138 -8.11 -4.84 10.63
C ALA A 138 -9.58 -5.21 10.80
N GLY A 139 -10.43 -4.22 11.09
CA GLY A 139 -11.88 -4.35 11.23
C GLY A 139 -12.56 -4.91 9.99
N GLY A 140 -12.18 -4.41 8.82
CA GLY A 140 -12.75 -4.82 7.53
C GLY A 140 -12.07 -6.02 6.88
N GLY A 141 -11.13 -6.69 7.55
CA GLY A 141 -10.38 -7.80 6.95
C GLY A 141 -9.52 -7.40 5.74
N GLN A 142 -9.15 -6.13 5.63
CA GLN A 142 -8.48 -5.55 4.48
C GLN A 142 -7.05 -6.05 4.29
N TRP A 143 -6.62 -6.07 3.04
CA TRP A 143 -5.25 -6.40 2.64
C TRP A 143 -4.20 -5.42 3.13
N SER A 144 -4.59 -4.18 3.45
CA SER A 144 -3.66 -3.09 3.74
C SER A 144 -2.75 -3.38 4.94
N VAL A 145 -3.20 -4.13 5.94
CA VAL A 145 -2.35 -4.53 7.08
C VAL A 145 -1.22 -5.45 6.62
N LEU A 146 -1.54 -6.50 5.86
CA LEU A 146 -0.58 -7.48 5.38
C LEU A 146 0.36 -6.87 4.33
N LEU A 147 -0.17 -6.05 3.42
CA LEU A 147 0.63 -5.35 2.40
C LEU A 147 1.55 -4.29 3.04
N THR A 148 1.12 -3.63 4.11
CA THR A 148 2.00 -2.74 4.91
C THR A 148 3.13 -3.55 5.55
N ALA A 149 2.84 -4.75 6.07
CA ALA A 149 3.88 -5.65 6.56
C ALA A 149 4.84 -6.07 5.43
N ALA A 150 4.35 -6.28 4.20
CA ALA A 150 5.17 -6.67 3.06
C ALA A 150 6.24 -5.65 2.67
N VAL A 151 6.03 -4.36 2.96
CA VAL A 151 7.06 -3.32 2.81
C VAL A 151 8.28 -3.59 3.73
N LEU A 152 8.06 -4.25 4.88
CA LEU A 152 9.09 -4.50 5.90
C LEU A 152 9.80 -5.85 5.71
N PHE A 153 9.20 -6.79 4.97
CA PHE A 153 9.73 -8.13 4.75
C PHE A 153 9.87 -8.46 3.26
N PRO A 154 11.10 -8.58 2.72
CA PRO A 154 11.33 -8.95 1.33
C PRO A 154 10.65 -10.27 0.90
N THR A 155 10.50 -11.23 1.82
CA THR A 155 9.85 -12.51 1.53
C THR A 155 8.34 -12.36 1.29
N LEU A 156 7.71 -11.37 1.92
CA LEU A 156 6.30 -11.05 1.71
C LEU A 156 6.07 -10.23 0.44
N SER A 157 7.11 -9.85 -0.29
CA SER A 157 6.96 -9.13 -1.57
C SER A 157 6.29 -10.00 -2.66
N LEU A 158 6.23 -11.33 -2.48
CA LEU A 158 5.41 -12.21 -3.34
C LEU A 158 3.92 -11.86 -3.32
N LEU A 159 3.45 -11.20 -2.24
CA LEU A 159 2.06 -10.75 -2.12
C LEU A 159 1.72 -9.61 -3.11
N ALA A 160 2.72 -9.01 -3.76
CA ALA A 160 2.51 -7.94 -4.74
C ALA A 160 1.58 -8.38 -5.89
N ALA A 161 1.59 -9.66 -6.27
CA ALA A 161 0.72 -10.19 -7.32
C ALA A 161 -0.76 -10.30 -6.89
N MET A 162 -1.06 -10.26 -5.60
CA MET A 162 -2.42 -10.46 -5.06
C MET A 162 -3.26 -9.17 -5.13
N LYS A 163 -2.59 -8.01 -5.13
CA LYS A 163 -3.19 -6.70 -5.40
C LYS A 163 -2.24 -5.93 -6.33
N PRO A 164 -2.29 -6.15 -7.67
CA PRO A 164 -1.27 -5.67 -8.59
C PRO A 164 -1.00 -4.17 -8.53
N THR A 165 -2.03 -3.35 -8.31
CA THR A 165 -1.91 -1.89 -8.16
C THR A 165 -1.03 -1.54 -6.95
N LEU A 166 -1.42 -1.95 -5.74
CA LEU A 166 -0.67 -1.67 -4.51
C LEU A 166 0.66 -2.43 -4.46
N GLY A 167 0.70 -3.65 -5.01
CA GLY A 167 1.91 -4.45 -5.16
C GLY A 167 2.98 -3.75 -6.01
N THR A 168 2.57 -3.04 -7.06
CA THR A 168 3.48 -2.21 -7.88
C THR A 168 4.09 -1.08 -7.03
N ALA A 169 3.30 -0.41 -6.19
CA ALA A 169 3.83 0.63 -5.30
C ALA A 169 4.85 0.08 -4.29
N ILE A 170 4.59 -1.10 -3.72
CA ILE A 170 5.50 -1.79 -2.80
C ILE A 170 6.78 -2.24 -3.52
N PHE A 171 6.66 -2.74 -4.74
CA PHE A 171 7.79 -3.12 -5.58
C PHE A 171 8.71 -1.92 -5.88
N LEU A 172 8.13 -0.76 -6.19
CA LEU A 172 8.88 0.49 -6.41
C LEU A 172 9.56 0.98 -5.13
N ALA A 173 8.93 0.80 -3.98
CA ALA A 173 9.49 1.15 -2.67
C ALA A 173 10.71 0.30 -2.29
N SER A 174 10.82 -0.92 -2.82
CA SER A 174 11.84 -1.88 -2.42
C SER A 174 13.27 -1.32 -2.58
N PRO A 175 14.10 -1.30 -1.52
CA PRO A 175 15.44 -0.71 -1.59
C PRO A 175 16.46 -1.63 -2.25
N THR A 176 16.22 -2.94 -2.26
CA THR A 176 17.19 -3.94 -2.74
C THR A 176 16.69 -4.67 -3.98
N GLN A 177 17.62 -4.96 -4.89
CA GLN A 177 17.35 -5.79 -6.07
C GLN A 177 16.89 -7.20 -5.66
N ARG A 178 17.40 -7.73 -4.55
CA ARG A 178 16.97 -9.04 -4.02
C ARG A 178 15.48 -9.06 -3.68
N ALA A 179 14.97 -8.04 -3.00
CA ALA A 179 13.54 -7.94 -2.69
C ALA A 179 12.69 -7.90 -3.96
N GLN A 180 13.13 -7.14 -4.97
CA GLN A 180 12.45 -7.09 -6.27
C GLN A 180 12.45 -8.43 -7.00
N LEU A 181 13.57 -9.16 -7.00
CA LEU A 181 13.64 -10.49 -7.60
C LEU A 181 12.74 -11.50 -6.88
N ILE A 182 12.66 -11.43 -5.54
CA ILE A 182 11.72 -12.26 -4.77
C ILE A 182 10.27 -11.90 -5.11
N ALA A 183 9.95 -10.61 -5.24
CA ALA A 183 8.62 -10.17 -5.63
C ALA A 183 8.23 -10.68 -7.03
N ILE A 184 9.14 -10.57 -8.00
CA ILE A 184 8.93 -11.05 -9.37
C ILE A 184 8.79 -12.57 -9.37
N GLY A 185 9.74 -13.31 -8.80
CA GLY A 185 9.73 -14.77 -8.79
C GLY A 185 8.51 -15.33 -8.06
N GLY A 186 8.19 -14.79 -6.88
CA GLY A 186 7.00 -15.17 -6.13
C GLY A 186 5.70 -14.80 -6.84
N GLY A 187 5.64 -13.61 -7.45
CA GLY A 187 4.48 -13.18 -8.23
C GLY A 187 4.23 -14.04 -9.47
N VAL A 188 5.29 -14.40 -10.20
CA VAL A 188 5.22 -15.35 -11.33
C VAL A 188 4.76 -16.72 -10.85
N ALA A 189 5.31 -17.23 -9.74
CA ALA A 189 4.89 -18.52 -9.20
C ALA A 189 3.39 -18.54 -8.81
N VAL A 190 2.90 -17.49 -8.13
CA VAL A 190 1.48 -17.38 -7.76
C VAL A 190 0.58 -17.20 -9.00
N LEU A 191 1.04 -16.45 -10.01
CA LEU A 191 0.34 -16.31 -11.29
C LEU A 191 0.22 -17.65 -12.02
N LEU A 192 1.32 -18.42 -12.12
CA LEU A 192 1.28 -19.74 -12.75
C LEU A 192 0.37 -20.69 -11.98
N ALA A 193 0.42 -20.67 -10.65
CA ALA A 193 -0.49 -21.45 -9.81
C ALA A 193 -1.96 -21.06 -10.03
N SER A 194 -2.28 -19.77 -10.13
CA SER A 194 -3.67 -19.33 -10.39
C SER A 194 -4.16 -19.68 -11.79
N LEU A 195 -3.29 -19.61 -12.80
CA LEU A 195 -3.61 -20.06 -14.16
C LEU A 195 -3.79 -21.59 -14.23
N ALA A 196 -3.04 -22.36 -13.44
CA ALA A 196 -3.20 -23.80 -13.37
C ALA A 196 -4.56 -24.20 -12.74
N VAL A 197 -5.02 -23.44 -11.75
CA VAL A 197 -6.35 -23.66 -11.13
C VAL A 197 -7.48 -23.22 -12.07
N ARG A 198 -7.35 -22.07 -12.72
CA ARG A 198 -8.38 -21.54 -13.64
C ARG A 198 -7.77 -20.73 -14.79
N PRO A 199 -7.50 -21.32 -15.96
CA PRO A 199 -6.81 -20.62 -17.05
C PRO A 199 -7.50 -19.36 -17.58
N THR A 200 -8.84 -19.29 -17.46
CA THR A 200 -9.67 -18.20 -18.00
C THR A 200 -9.85 -17.03 -17.05
N TRP A 201 -9.39 -17.12 -15.79
CA TRP A 201 -9.61 -16.09 -14.78
C TRP A 201 -9.14 -14.70 -15.22
N PRO A 202 -8.03 -14.50 -15.97
CA PRO A 202 -7.61 -13.15 -16.36
C PRO A 202 -8.64 -12.45 -17.23
N MET A 203 -9.27 -13.17 -18.17
CA MET A 203 -10.28 -12.60 -19.06
C MET A 203 -11.57 -12.29 -18.30
N GLU A 204 -11.97 -13.16 -17.40
CA GLU A 204 -13.15 -12.98 -16.54
C GLU A 204 -12.96 -11.79 -15.59
N TRP A 205 -11.78 -11.67 -14.99
CA TRP A 205 -11.41 -10.55 -14.13
C TRP A 205 -11.35 -9.22 -14.90
N LEU A 206 -10.74 -9.21 -16.09
CA LEU A 206 -10.68 -8.01 -16.94
C LEU A 206 -12.09 -7.52 -17.34
N ALA A 207 -13.01 -8.46 -17.61
CA ALA A 207 -14.40 -8.13 -17.92
C ALA A 207 -15.13 -7.44 -16.75
N VAL A 208 -14.75 -7.76 -15.51
CA VAL A 208 -15.34 -7.17 -14.29
C VAL A 208 -14.71 -5.81 -13.94
N ILE A 209 -13.39 -5.69 -13.99
CA ILE A 209 -12.72 -4.45 -13.53
C ILE A 209 -12.84 -3.30 -14.53
N GLY A 210 -13.14 -3.58 -15.80
CA GLY A 210 -13.29 -2.57 -16.85
C GLY A 210 -14.36 -1.52 -16.53
N ASP A 211 -15.29 -1.84 -15.64
CA ASP A 211 -16.42 -1.00 -15.25
C ASP A 211 -16.38 -0.59 -13.76
N THR A 212 -15.19 -0.29 -13.22
CA THR A 212 -15.03 0.10 -11.79
C THR A 212 -14.79 1.61 -11.65
N PRO A 213 -15.84 2.47 -11.68
CA PRO A 213 -15.70 3.93 -11.72
C PRO A 213 -15.22 4.54 -10.39
N HIS A 214 -15.28 3.78 -9.30
CA HIS A 214 -15.02 4.30 -7.96
C HIS A 214 -13.56 4.17 -7.49
N TYR A 215 -12.67 3.62 -8.34
CA TYR A 215 -11.22 3.61 -8.07
C TYR A 215 -10.57 4.81 -8.75
N SER A 216 -9.80 5.56 -7.98
CA SER A 216 -9.05 6.70 -8.50
C SER A 216 -7.61 6.68 -8.00
N ALA A 217 -6.72 7.28 -8.79
CA ALA A 217 -5.35 7.50 -8.37
C ALA A 217 -5.28 8.80 -7.55
N PRO A 218 -4.64 8.84 -6.37
CA PRO A 218 -4.52 10.07 -5.59
C PRO A 218 -4.01 11.30 -6.36
N VAL A 219 -3.17 11.10 -7.38
CA VAL A 219 -2.71 12.20 -8.26
C VAL A 219 -3.82 12.85 -9.08
N SER A 220 -4.95 12.17 -9.34
CA SER A 220 -6.09 12.74 -10.08
C SER A 220 -6.94 13.69 -9.26
N HIS A 221 -6.73 13.79 -7.94
CA HIS A 221 -7.47 14.68 -7.04
C HIS A 221 -6.92 16.11 -7.10
N LEU A 222 -7.09 16.75 -8.26
CA LEU A 222 -6.52 18.07 -8.59
C LEU A 222 -6.95 19.17 -7.60
N ALA A 223 -8.22 19.14 -7.16
CA ALA A 223 -8.83 20.16 -6.31
C ALA A 223 -8.12 20.32 -4.95
N VAL A 224 -7.42 19.28 -4.49
CA VAL A 224 -6.71 19.25 -3.21
C VAL A 224 -5.20 19.08 -3.36
N GLY A 225 -4.67 19.28 -4.58
CA GLY A 225 -3.23 19.22 -4.83
C GLY A 225 -2.67 17.80 -4.98
N GLY A 226 -3.48 16.83 -5.43
CA GLY A 226 -3.01 15.47 -5.76
C GLY A 226 -1.70 15.42 -6.55
N PRO A 227 -1.52 16.20 -7.64
CA PRO A 227 -0.27 16.22 -8.40
C PRO A 227 0.97 16.67 -7.62
N LEU A 228 0.79 17.45 -6.54
CA LEU A 228 1.92 17.91 -5.71
C LEU A 228 2.64 16.74 -5.05
N VAL A 229 1.96 15.60 -4.85
CA VAL A 229 2.55 14.38 -4.31
C VAL A 229 3.73 13.88 -5.17
N LEU A 230 3.73 14.17 -6.48
CA LEU A 230 4.82 13.82 -7.38
C LEU A 230 6.13 14.56 -7.06
N LEU A 231 6.09 15.65 -6.29
CA LEU A 231 7.28 16.31 -5.76
C LEU A 231 8.11 15.37 -4.85
N ALA A 232 7.53 14.27 -4.37
CA ALA A 232 8.27 13.22 -3.67
C ALA A 232 9.43 12.66 -4.52
N LEU A 233 9.34 12.69 -5.85
CA LEU A 233 10.42 12.29 -6.76
C LEU A 233 11.69 13.13 -6.60
N LEU A 234 11.62 14.34 -6.04
CA LEU A 234 12.82 15.10 -5.65
C LEU A 234 13.66 14.37 -4.60
N ARG A 235 13.07 13.40 -3.90
CA ARG A 235 13.69 12.52 -2.90
C ARG A 235 13.68 11.04 -3.33
N TRP A 236 13.69 10.75 -4.63
CA TRP A 236 13.53 9.40 -5.20
C TRP A 236 14.50 8.32 -4.67
N ARG A 237 15.66 8.68 -4.13
CA ARG A 237 16.58 7.70 -3.52
C ARG A 237 16.01 7.10 -2.23
N ARG A 238 15.04 7.77 -1.60
CA ARG A 238 14.34 7.25 -0.41
C ARG A 238 13.28 6.21 -0.79
N PRO A 239 13.23 5.06 -0.11
CA PRO A 239 12.16 4.08 -0.30
C PRO A 239 10.78 4.67 0.02
N GLU A 240 10.68 5.57 1.00
CA GLU A 240 9.40 6.23 1.35
C GLU A 240 8.90 7.16 0.25
N ALA A 241 9.80 7.82 -0.48
CA ALA A 241 9.43 8.67 -1.61
C ALA A 241 8.87 7.83 -2.76
N ARG A 242 9.51 6.70 -3.06
CA ARG A 242 9.05 5.77 -4.11
C ARG A 242 7.73 5.10 -3.73
N LEU A 243 7.55 4.72 -2.46
CA LEU A 243 6.28 4.20 -1.95
C LEU A 243 5.17 5.26 -2.12
N LEU A 244 5.42 6.48 -1.67
CA LEU A 244 4.46 7.59 -1.76
C LEU A 244 4.07 7.88 -3.22
N THR A 245 5.04 7.99 -4.12
CA THR A 245 4.77 8.19 -5.55
C THR A 245 4.04 6.99 -6.17
N GLY A 246 4.47 5.77 -5.86
CA GLY A 246 3.84 4.55 -6.36
C GLY A 246 2.37 4.48 -5.97
N LEU A 247 2.06 4.68 -4.68
CA LEU A 247 0.69 4.70 -4.17
C LEU A 247 -0.12 5.84 -4.78
N ALA A 248 0.49 7.00 -5.02
CA ALA A 248 -0.21 8.15 -5.59
C ALA A 248 -0.63 7.95 -7.06
N CYS A 249 0.15 7.17 -7.82
CA CYS A 249 -0.07 6.95 -9.25
C CYS A 249 -0.98 5.76 -9.58
N VAL A 250 -1.23 4.85 -8.64
CA VAL A 250 -2.04 3.66 -8.90
C VAL A 250 -3.50 3.88 -8.49
N PRO A 251 -4.47 3.42 -9.29
CA PRO A 251 -5.88 3.38 -8.87
C PRO A 251 -6.04 2.47 -7.65
N GLN A 252 -6.77 2.96 -6.66
CA GLN A 252 -7.06 2.25 -5.41
C GLN A 252 -8.40 2.73 -4.84
N SER A 253 -8.93 2.02 -3.85
CA SER A 253 -10.00 2.59 -3.03
C SER A 253 -9.45 3.78 -2.26
N THR A 254 -10.28 4.78 -2.04
CA THR A 254 -9.86 6.07 -1.47
C THR A 254 -10.31 6.23 -0.02
N LEU A 255 -10.66 5.11 0.62
CA LEU A 255 -11.09 5.04 2.00
C LEU A 255 -9.91 5.12 2.97
N VAL A 256 -10.18 5.54 4.21
CA VAL A 256 -9.13 5.81 5.23
C VAL A 256 -8.17 4.64 5.45
N TYR A 257 -8.60 3.38 5.30
CA TYR A 257 -7.74 2.23 5.52
C TYR A 257 -6.53 2.16 4.56
N GLU A 258 -6.62 2.72 3.35
CA GLU A 258 -5.46 2.79 2.44
C GLU A 258 -4.42 3.83 2.89
N GLY A 259 -4.73 4.67 3.88
CA GLY A 259 -3.77 5.55 4.54
C GLY A 259 -2.73 4.80 5.39
N LEU A 260 -2.92 3.51 5.65
CA LEU A 260 -2.06 2.72 6.53
C LEU A 260 -0.61 2.65 6.05
N TYR A 261 -0.38 2.51 4.74
CA TYR A 261 0.98 2.49 4.18
C TYR A 261 1.74 3.78 4.45
N LEU A 262 1.02 4.91 4.46
CA LEU A 262 1.60 6.25 4.62
C LEU A 262 2.06 6.51 6.05
N LEU A 263 1.54 5.74 7.03
CA LEU A 263 2.03 5.75 8.41
C LEU A 263 3.43 5.10 8.56
N LEU A 264 3.99 4.50 7.49
CA LEU A 264 5.40 4.08 7.46
C LEU A 264 6.37 5.24 7.15
N VAL A 265 5.88 6.37 6.65
CA VAL A 265 6.70 7.51 6.21
C VAL A 265 7.38 8.24 7.38
N PRO A 266 6.70 8.52 8.52
CA PRO A 266 7.35 9.15 9.67
C PRO A 266 8.38 8.23 10.33
N ARG A 267 9.54 8.80 10.69
CA ARG A 267 10.63 8.06 11.37
C ARG A 267 10.73 8.31 12.87
N THR A 268 9.86 9.17 13.41
CA THR A 268 9.89 9.56 14.83
C THR A 268 8.56 9.22 15.48
N LEU A 269 8.59 8.97 16.80
CA LEU A 269 7.38 8.74 17.59
C LEU A 269 6.37 9.87 17.38
N ARG A 270 6.83 11.12 17.54
CA ARG A 270 6.00 12.30 17.31
C ARG A 270 5.37 12.32 15.92
N GLY A 271 6.13 11.99 14.88
CA GLY A 271 5.61 11.98 13.51
C GLY A 271 4.53 10.92 13.29
N VAL A 272 4.74 9.69 13.78
CA VAL A 272 3.75 8.60 13.67
C VAL A 272 2.51 8.93 14.49
N THR A 273 2.67 9.41 15.73
CA THR A 273 1.54 9.80 16.59
C THR A 273 0.72 10.94 15.98
N LEU A 274 1.37 11.97 15.42
CA LEU A 274 0.64 13.07 14.79
C LEU A 274 -0.18 12.60 13.59
N MET A 275 0.37 11.73 12.74
CA MET A 275 -0.40 11.17 11.62
C MET A 275 -1.51 10.22 12.12
N ALA A 276 -1.27 9.44 13.16
CA ALA A 276 -2.30 8.60 13.78
C ALA A 276 -3.44 9.44 14.36
N ILE A 277 -3.16 10.56 15.03
CA ILE A 277 -4.19 11.49 15.52
C ILE A 277 -4.93 12.15 14.35
N ALA A 278 -4.19 12.65 13.34
CA ALA A 278 -4.79 13.27 12.16
C ALA A 278 -5.74 12.31 11.41
N SER A 279 -5.46 11.01 11.48
CA SER A 279 -6.32 9.98 10.89
C SER A 279 -7.73 9.93 11.47
N PHE A 280 -7.94 10.33 12.73
CA PHE A 280 -9.28 10.45 13.31
C PHE A 280 -10.08 11.58 12.65
N GLY A 281 -9.44 12.72 12.36
CA GLY A 281 -10.06 13.80 11.60
C GLY A 281 -10.44 13.37 10.18
N ALA A 282 -9.57 12.58 9.53
CA ALA A 282 -9.86 12.01 8.22
C ALA A 282 -11.06 11.05 8.26
N SER A 283 -11.10 10.14 9.24
CA SER A 283 -12.20 9.19 9.41
C SER A 283 -13.51 9.91 9.68
N TRP A 284 -13.52 10.85 10.64
CA TRP A 284 -14.71 11.64 10.95
C TRP A 284 -15.24 12.39 9.72
N LEU A 285 -14.35 12.99 8.92
CA LEU A 285 -14.76 13.69 7.71
C LEU A 285 -15.31 12.73 6.65
N GLN A 286 -14.69 11.57 6.45
CA GLN A 286 -15.23 10.53 5.56
C GLN A 286 -16.60 10.03 6.02
N ASP A 287 -16.83 9.85 7.33
CA ASP A 287 -18.13 9.47 7.86
C ASP A 287 -19.20 10.53 7.56
N ARG A 288 -18.87 11.82 7.72
CA ARG A 288 -19.78 12.94 7.38
C ARG A 288 -20.07 13.03 5.89
N ILE A 289 -19.11 12.66 5.05
CA ILE A 289 -19.31 12.57 3.59
C ILE A 289 -20.21 11.37 3.28
N ALA A 290 -19.98 10.22 3.89
CA ALA A 290 -20.76 9.00 3.68
C ALA A 290 -22.24 9.19 4.04
N GLU A 291 -22.54 9.91 5.12
CA GLU A 291 -23.91 10.27 5.51
C GLU A 291 -24.66 11.09 4.45
N ARG A 292 -23.95 11.80 3.57
CA ARG A 292 -24.52 12.72 2.58
C ARG A 292 -24.36 12.24 1.14
N ALA A 293 -23.59 11.18 0.92
CA ALA A 293 -23.29 10.70 -0.42
C ALA A 293 -24.53 10.03 -1.03
N THR A 294 -24.81 10.37 -2.29
CA THR A 294 -25.91 9.81 -3.08
C THR A 294 -25.53 8.52 -3.78
N ASP A 295 -24.24 8.32 -4.03
CA ASP A 295 -23.68 7.21 -4.80
C ASP A 295 -22.24 6.90 -4.38
N THR A 296 -21.79 5.67 -4.67
CA THR A 296 -20.47 5.16 -4.30
C THR A 296 -19.33 5.90 -4.99
N VAL A 297 -19.53 6.39 -6.22
CA VAL A 297 -18.48 7.07 -6.99
C VAL A 297 -18.17 8.43 -6.37
N SER A 298 -19.20 9.22 -6.10
CA SER A 298 -19.10 10.52 -5.42
C SER A 298 -18.51 10.39 -4.01
N LEU A 299 -18.94 9.35 -3.27
CA LEU A 299 -18.37 9.01 -1.97
C LEU A 299 -16.86 8.78 -2.06
N GLN A 300 -16.44 7.86 -2.94
CA GLN A 300 -15.02 7.50 -3.07
C GLN A 300 -14.19 8.67 -3.61
N TRP A 301 -14.71 9.44 -4.57
CA TRP A 301 -13.98 10.61 -5.07
C TRP A 301 -13.73 11.64 -3.95
N THR A 302 -14.74 11.94 -3.14
CA THR A 302 -14.62 12.89 -2.03
C THR A 302 -13.76 12.32 -0.89
N ALA A 303 -13.89 11.03 -0.58
CA ALA A 303 -13.02 10.31 0.36
C ALA A 303 -11.55 10.39 -0.07
N GLY A 304 -11.27 10.34 -1.38
CA GLY A 304 -9.93 10.49 -1.95
C GLY A 304 -9.34 11.88 -1.73
N ASN A 305 -10.17 12.93 -1.80
CA ASN A 305 -9.73 14.27 -1.42
C ASN A 305 -9.27 14.32 0.05
N VAL A 306 -10.03 13.68 0.95
CA VAL A 306 -9.66 13.56 2.37
C VAL A 306 -8.36 12.78 2.53
N LEU A 307 -8.21 11.66 1.83
CA LEU A 307 -7.00 10.84 1.89
C LEU A 307 -5.76 11.64 1.45
N VAL A 308 -5.88 12.42 0.37
CA VAL A 308 -4.79 13.29 -0.10
C VAL A 308 -4.41 14.34 0.95
N LEU A 309 -5.40 15.05 1.49
CA LEU A 309 -5.19 16.13 2.45
C LEU A 309 -4.59 15.64 3.77
N PHE A 310 -5.08 14.52 4.31
CA PHE A 310 -4.72 14.05 5.66
C PHE A 310 -3.56 13.05 5.69
N PHE A 311 -3.24 12.39 4.57
CA PHE A 311 -2.16 11.41 4.52
C PHE A 311 -1.08 11.74 3.48
N TYR A 312 -1.46 11.93 2.21
CA TYR A 312 -0.45 12.10 1.15
C TYR A 312 0.34 13.40 1.29
N LEU A 313 -0.32 14.54 1.50
CA LEU A 313 0.38 15.83 1.64
C LEU A 313 1.24 15.89 2.93
N PRO A 314 0.77 15.43 4.10
CA PRO A 314 1.63 15.34 5.29
C PRO A 314 2.82 14.40 5.07
N ALA A 315 2.61 13.24 4.45
CA ALA A 315 3.70 12.32 4.09
C ALA A 315 4.70 12.97 3.14
N LEU A 316 4.23 13.72 2.14
CA LEU A 316 5.06 14.48 1.21
C LEU A 316 5.95 15.48 1.96
N VAL A 317 5.38 16.28 2.86
CA VAL A 317 6.15 17.24 3.67
C VAL A 317 7.24 16.53 4.48
N LEU A 318 6.93 15.40 5.10
CA LEU A 318 7.92 14.61 5.85
C LEU A 318 9.02 14.02 4.96
N VAL A 319 8.70 13.64 3.72
CA VAL A 319 9.69 13.18 2.73
C VAL A 319 10.59 14.34 2.29
N LEU A 320 10.01 15.48 1.90
CA LEU A 320 10.74 16.63 1.36
C LEU A 320 11.71 17.28 2.36
N ARG A 321 11.39 17.22 3.65
CA ARG A 321 12.24 17.72 4.76
C ARG A 321 13.53 16.92 4.97
N ARG A 322 13.69 15.76 4.32
CA ARG A 322 14.85 14.88 4.50
C ARG A 322 15.75 14.87 3.26
N PRO A 323 17.08 14.68 3.38
CA PRO A 323 18.00 14.68 2.22
C PRO A 323 17.71 13.54 1.23
N ASN A 324 18.05 13.69 -0.05
CA ASN A 324 17.81 12.67 -1.09
C ASN A 324 18.84 11.53 -1.04
N GLU A 325 18.72 10.66 -0.05
CA GLU A 325 19.66 9.57 0.24
C GLU A 325 18.91 8.25 0.42
N GLY A 326 19.59 7.13 0.14
CA GLY A 326 19.05 5.79 0.34
C GLY A 326 19.59 4.79 -0.67
N GLU A 327 19.45 3.52 -0.34
CA GLU A 327 19.75 2.42 -1.26
C GLU A 327 18.73 2.40 -2.40
N VAL A 328 19.25 2.15 -3.60
CA VAL A 328 18.48 2.01 -4.83
C VAL A 328 18.86 0.71 -5.52
N PRO A 329 17.92 0.03 -6.19
CA PRO A 329 18.24 -1.12 -7.03
C PRO A 329 19.28 -0.76 -8.09
N ARG A 330 20.23 -1.67 -8.35
CA ARG A 330 21.32 -1.45 -9.35
C ARG A 330 20.80 -0.98 -10.71
N TRP A 331 19.71 -1.56 -11.19
CA TRP A 331 19.14 -1.21 -12.50
C TRP A 331 18.70 0.26 -12.55
N LEU A 332 18.16 0.78 -11.45
CA LEU A 332 17.69 2.16 -11.35
C LEU A 332 18.87 3.13 -11.30
N ASP A 333 19.94 2.78 -10.58
CA ASP A 333 21.17 3.57 -10.52
C ASP A 333 21.87 3.64 -11.89
N VAL A 334 21.90 2.52 -12.63
CA VAL A 334 22.40 2.46 -14.01
C VAL A 334 21.54 3.31 -14.94
N LEU A 335 20.21 3.23 -14.84
CA LEU A 335 19.28 4.01 -15.66
C LEU A 335 19.50 5.51 -15.46
N VAL A 336 19.58 5.96 -14.21
CA VAL A 336 19.77 7.39 -13.87
C VAL A 336 21.15 7.87 -14.32
N THR A 337 22.20 7.10 -14.08
CA THR A 337 23.57 7.44 -14.53
C THR A 337 23.66 7.54 -16.05
N ARG A 338 22.98 6.65 -16.79
CA ARG A 338 22.90 6.73 -18.26
C ARG A 338 22.15 7.98 -18.73
N ALA A 339 21.02 8.29 -18.11
CA ALA A 339 20.21 9.46 -18.46
C ALA A 339 20.97 10.78 -18.19
N THR A 340 21.65 10.90 -17.05
CA THR A 340 22.45 12.08 -16.70
C THR A 340 23.69 12.20 -17.58
N GLY A 341 24.38 11.09 -17.87
CA GLY A 341 25.51 11.07 -18.81
C GLY A 341 25.13 11.44 -20.25
N TRP A 342 23.92 11.09 -20.68
CA TRP A 342 23.38 11.53 -21.98
C TRP A 342 23.10 13.03 -22.00
N LEU A 343 22.48 13.57 -20.95
CA LEU A 343 22.22 15.01 -20.80
C LEU A 343 23.52 15.83 -20.74
N GLY A 344 24.55 15.32 -20.04
CA GLY A 344 25.87 15.95 -19.99
C GLY A 344 26.54 16.04 -21.36
N ARG A 345 26.49 14.95 -22.15
CA ARG A 345 27.03 14.92 -23.52
C ARG A 345 26.31 15.87 -24.47
N ARG A 346 24.97 16.00 -24.38
CA ARG A 346 24.22 16.99 -25.19
C ARG A 346 24.58 18.43 -24.88
N ARG A 347 24.80 18.77 -23.59
CA ARG A 347 25.26 20.12 -23.20
C ARG A 347 26.67 20.42 -23.69
N ALA A 348 27.56 19.42 -23.75
CA ALA A 348 28.89 19.57 -24.32
C ALA A 348 28.84 19.75 -25.85
N ALA A 349 28.03 18.96 -26.56
CA ALA A 349 27.88 19.06 -28.02
C ALA A 349 27.23 20.38 -28.47
N GLY A 350 26.29 20.93 -27.69
CA GLY A 350 25.67 22.24 -27.96
C GLY A 350 26.55 23.46 -27.65
N ARG A 351 27.72 23.27 -27.03
CA ARG A 351 28.73 24.30 -26.76
C ARG A 351 29.94 24.21 -27.71
N ALA A 352 29.84 23.45 -28.80
CA ALA A 352 30.84 23.52 -29.86
C ALA A 352 31.01 24.99 -30.28
N PRO A 353 32.24 25.54 -30.28
CA PRO A 353 32.45 26.94 -30.60
C PRO A 353 31.92 27.19 -32.01
N ARG A 354 30.95 28.10 -32.16
CA ARG A 354 30.71 28.72 -33.47
C ARG A 354 32.03 29.36 -33.85
N GLY A 355 32.70 28.74 -34.82
CA GLY A 355 33.99 29.18 -35.32
C GLY A 355 33.93 30.68 -35.58
N ARG A 356 34.91 31.41 -35.04
CA ARG A 356 35.27 32.73 -35.56
C ARG A 356 35.52 32.52 -37.05
N ALA A 357 34.68 33.15 -37.86
CA ALA A 357 34.98 33.32 -39.26
C ALA A 357 36.35 34.01 -39.35
N TYR A 358 37.19 33.45 -40.22
CA TYR A 358 38.44 34.03 -40.66
C TYR A 358 38.20 35.46 -41.14
N ASP A 359 38.81 36.44 -40.46
CA ASP A 359 39.12 37.74 -41.05
C ASP A 359 40.49 37.57 -41.72
N ASP A 360 40.50 37.31 -43.03
CA ASP A 360 41.62 37.57 -43.93
C ASP A 360 41.10 38.45 -45.06
N ALA A 361 41.30 39.77 -44.93
CA ALA A 361 41.37 40.75 -46.01
C ALA A 361 42.08 42.02 -45.52
#